data_AF-A0A1B8YFI7-F1
#
_entry.id   AF-A0A1B8YFI7-F1
#
_cell.length_a   1.000
_cell.length_b   1.000
_cell.length_c   1.000
_cell.angle_alpha   90.00
_cell.angle_beta   90.00
_cell.angle_gamma   90.00
#
_symmetry.space_group_name_H-M   'P 1'
#
loop_
_entity.id
_entity.type
_entity.pdbx_description
1 polymer ?
#
loop_
_entity_poly.entity_id
_entity_poly.type
_entity_poly.pdbx_seq_one_letter_code
_entity_poly.pdbx_strand_id
1 'polypeptide(L)' 'MRYLSDLDPVVQVEVLRLAHDYTKIQREVLLKNKLVPSNEPKWYRETLDEAVKCMLALYQSAGEDK' A
#
# COMPACT_ATOMS: atom_id res chain seq x y z
N MET A 1 -6.95 -12.94 10.08
CA MET A 1 -6.38 -11.84 9.27
C MET A 1 -7.09 -11.87 7.92
N ARG A 2 -7.85 -10.83 7.54
CA ARG A 2 -8.47 -10.79 6.21
C ARG A 2 -7.39 -10.46 5.18
N TYR A 3 -7.30 -11.29 4.15
CA TYR A 3 -6.47 -11.05 2.99
C TYR A 3 -7.19 -10.09 2.03
N LEU A 4 -6.44 -9.43 1.15
CA LEU A 4 -7.03 -8.55 0.12
C LEU A 4 -8.13 -9.28 -0.66
N SER A 5 -7.92 -10.56 -0.98
CA SER A 5 -8.88 -11.43 -1.67
C SER A 5 -10.22 -11.61 -0.95
N ASP A 6 -10.28 -11.32 0.35
CA ASP A 6 -11.48 -11.52 1.17
C ASP A 6 -12.41 -10.29 1.16
N LEU A 7 -12.01 -9.20 0.48
CA LEU A 7 -12.80 -7.98 0.36
C LEU A 7 -13.68 -8.00 -0.89
N ASP A 8 -14.72 -7.16 -0.90
CA ASP A 8 -15.47 -6.90 -2.13
C ASP A 8 -14.53 -6.40 -3.25
N PRO A 9 -14.68 -6.86 -4.51
CA PRO A 9 -13.79 -6.47 -5.60
C PRO A 9 -13.60 -4.96 -5.78
N VAL A 10 -14.62 -4.15 -5.52
CA VAL A 10 -14.52 -2.69 -5.58
C VAL A 10 -13.55 -2.18 -4.51
N VAL A 11 -13.65 -2.74 -3.29
CA VAL A 11 -12.74 -2.41 -2.19
C VAL A 11 -11.33 -2.91 -2.49
N GLN A 12 -11.17 -4.09 -3.10
CA GLN A 12 -9.86 -4.60 -3.50
C GLN A 12 -9.16 -3.64 -4.47
N VAL A 13 -9.87 -3.20 -5.51
CA VAL A 13 -9.35 -2.27 -6.50
C VAL A 13 -8.95 -0.95 -5.84
N GLU A 14 -9.77 -0.43 -4.94
CA GLU A 14 -9.48 0.84 -4.27
C GLU A 14 -8.28 0.74 -3.33
N VAL A 15 -8.16 -0.34 -2.56
CA VAL A 15 -6.97 -0.60 -1.73
C VAL A 15 -5.70 -0.67 -2.58
N LEU A 16 -5.74 -1.38 -3.71
CA LEU A 16 -4.60 -1.44 -4.63
C LEU A 16 -4.27 -0.08 -5.24
N ARG A 17 -5.28 0.68 -5.66
CA ARG A 17 -5.10 2.01 -6.23
C ARG A 17 -4.40 2.94 -5.24
N LEU A 18 -4.91 3.01 -4.01
CA LEU A 18 -4.33 3.83 -2.95
C LEU A 18 -2.90 3.38 -2.61
N ALA A 19 -2.64 2.08 -2.53
CA ALA A 19 -1.31 1.54 -2.24
C ALA A 19 -0.30 1.89 -3.35
N HIS A 20 -0.73 1.86 -4.61
CA HIS A 20 0.09 2.30 -5.74
C HIS A 20 0.39 3.80 -5.68
N ASP A 21 -0.61 4.63 -5.39
CA ASP A 21 -0.44 6.07 -5.27
C ASP A 21 0.49 6.43 -4.11
N TYR A 22 0.35 5.76 -2.96
CA TYR A 22 1.27 5.89 -1.84
C TYR A 22 2.71 5.52 -2.24
N THR A 23 2.91 4.39 -2.91
CA THR A 23 4.25 3.94 -3.34
C THR A 23 4.90 4.94 -4.29
N LYS A 24 4.13 5.56 -5.19
CA LYS A 24 4.63 6.66 -6.05
C LYS A 24 5.07 7.88 -5.23
N ILE A 25 4.26 8.29 -4.26
CA ILE A 25 4.61 9.41 -3.36
C ILE A 25 5.90 9.10 -2.60
N GLN A 26 6.05 7.87 -2.08
CA GLN A 26 7.29 7.45 -1.43
C GLN A 26 8.49 7.52 -2.37
N ARG A 27 8.31 7.16 -3.65
CA ARG A 27 9.37 7.28 -4.64
C ARG A 27 9.80 8.73 -4.86
N GLU A 28 8.84 9.64 -4.96
CA GLU A 28 9.09 11.07 -5.10
C GLU A 28 9.82 11.63 -3.88
N VAL A 29 9.48 11.18 -2.67
CA VAL A 29 10.17 11.56 -1.44
C VAL A 29 11.65 11.10 -1.48
N LEU A 30 11.91 9.86 -1.91
CA LEU A 30 13.29 9.39 -2.08
C LEU A 30 14.06 10.24 -3.10
N LEU A 31 13.45 10.57 -4.25
CA LEU A 31 14.06 11.43 -5.27
C LEU A 31 14.40 12.82 -4.72
N LYS A 32 13.49 13.44 -3.97
CA LYS A 32 13.73 14.74 -3.31
C LYS A 32 14.91 14.68 -2.34
N ASN A 33 15.11 13.55 -1.68
CA ASN A 33 16.23 13.30 -0.78
C ASN A 33 17.50 12.77 -1.48
N LYS A 34 17.52 12.73 -2.82
CA LYS A 34 18.62 12.17 -3.64
C LYS A 34 18.94 10.71 -3.31
N LEU A 35 17.95 9.97 -2.81
CA LEU A 35 18.04 8.54 -2.53
C LEU A 35 17.52 7.74 -3.72
N VAL A 36 18.23 6.65 -4.03
CA VAL A 36 17.84 5.70 -5.08
C VAL A 36 17.91 4.30 -4.48
N PRO A 37 16.82 3.51 -4.55
CA PRO A 37 16.86 2.12 -4.15
C PRO A 37 17.93 1.35 -4.94
N SER A 38 18.70 0.49 -4.26
CA SER A 38 19.68 -0.38 -4.92
C SER A 38 19.04 -1.42 -5.84
N ASN A 39 17.76 -1.74 -5.61
CA ASN A 39 16.95 -2.62 -6.44
C ASN A 39 15.53 -2.06 -6.51
N GLU A 40 15.23 -1.31 -7.57
CA GLU A 40 13.96 -0.60 -7.75
C GLU A 40 12.74 -1.54 -7.80
N PRO A 41 12.73 -2.66 -8.57
CA PRO A 41 11.59 -3.58 -8.58
C PRO A 41 11.31 -4.21 -7.22
N LYS A 42 12.36 -4.60 -6.48
CA LYS A 42 12.20 -5.18 -5.14
C LYS A 42 11.65 -4.15 -4.16
N TRP A 43 12.24 -2.96 -4.14
CA TRP A 43 11.79 -1.85 -3.29
C TRP A 43 10.33 -1.48 -3.55
N TYR A 44 9.94 -1.40 -4.83
CA TYR A 44 8.57 -1.08 -5.20
C TYR A 44 7.59 -2.13 -4.68
N ARG A 45 7.90 -3.43 -4.88
CA ARG A 45 7.05 -4.53 -4.40
C ARG A 45 6.91 -4.49 -2.88
N GLU A 46 8.02 -4.38 -2.15
CA GLU A 46 8.00 -4.37 -0.68
C GLU A 46 7.24 -3.16 -0.13
N THR A 47 7.42 -1.99 -0.73
CA THR A 47 6.70 -0.77 -0.34
C THR A 47 5.20 -0.87 -0.63
N LEU A 48 4.83 -1.44 -1.78
CA LEU A 48 3.45 -1.69 -2.16
C LEU A 48 2.77 -2.70 -1.22
N ASP A 49 3.43 -3.82 -0.93
CA ASP A 49 2.93 -4.84 -0.02
C ASP A 49 2.69 -4.27 1.39
N GLU A 50 3.60 -3.42 1.86
CA GLU A 50 3.45 -2.76 3.16
C GLU A 50 2.28 -1.76 3.15
N ALA A 51 2.14 -0.96 2.09
CA ALA A 51 1.03 -0.04 1.94
C ALA A 51 -0.33 -0.76 1.94
N VAL A 52 -0.43 -1.90 1.23
CA VAL A 52 -1.63 -2.74 1.24
C VAL A 52 -1.92 -3.23 2.67
N LYS A 53 -0.93 -3.75 3.40
CA LYS A 53 -1.14 -4.20 4.79
C LYS A 53 -1.64 -3.07 5.70
N CYS A 54 -1.05 -1.87 5.61
CA CYS A 54 -1.51 -0.73 6.40
C CYS A 54 -2.95 -0.35 6.08
N MET A 55 -3.33 -0.33 4.79
CA MET A 55 -4.70 0.00 4.38
C MET A 55 -5.71 -1.06 4.83
N LEU A 56 -5.34 -2.35 4.75
CA LEU A 56 -6.16 -3.44 5.27
C LEU A 56 -6.35 -3.34 6.79
N ALA A 57 -5.31 -2.98 7.53
CA ALA A 57 -5.39 -2.77 8.98
C ALA A 57 -6.32 -1.60 9.34
N LEU A 58 -6.23 -0.47 8.63
CA LEU A 58 -7.12 0.68 8.81
C LEU A 58 -8.59 0.34 8.51
N TYR A 59 -8.82 -0.41 7.44
CA TYR A 59 -10.17 -0.87 7.09
C TYR A 59 -10.76 -1.78 8.18
N GLN A 60 -9.94 -2.65 8.77
CA GLN A 60 -10.35 -3.52 9.87
C GLN A 60 -10.71 -2.71 11.12
N SER A 61 -9.84 -1.79 11.55
CA SER A 61 -10.12 -0.97 12.74
C SER A 61 -11.37 -0.09 12.58
N ALA A 62 -11.64 0.40 11.36
CA ALA A 62 -12.85 1.20 11.09
C ALA A 62 -14.15 0.36 11.12
N GLY A 63 -14.05 -0.96 11.01
CA GLY A 63 -15.20 -1.88 11.07
C GLY A 63 -15.52 -2.40 12.47
N GLU A 64 -14.60 -2.26 13.43
CA GLU A 64 -14.74 -2.76 14.81
C GLU A 64 -15.42 -1.75 15.77
N ASP A 65 -15.62 -0.49 15.34
CA ASP A 65 -16.37 0.54 16.08
C ASP A 65 -17.90 0.47 15.89
N LYS A 66 -18.44 -0.70 15.50
CA LYS A 66 -19.89 -0.95 15.34
C LYS A 66 -20.33 -2.15 16.18
#